data_AF-A0A1Q3HUW7-F1
#
_entry.id   AF-A0A1Q3HUW7-F1
#
_cell.length_a   1.000
_cell.length_b   1.000
_cell.length_c   1.000
_cell.angle_alpha   90.00
_cell.angle_beta   90.00
_cell.angle_gamma   90.00
#
_symmetry.space_group_name_H-M   'P 1'
#
loop_
_entity.id
_entity.type
_entity.pdbx_description
1 polymer ?
#
loop_
_entity_poly.entity_id
_entity_poly.type
_entity_poly.pdbx_seq_one_letter_code
_entity_poly.pdbx_strand_id
1 'polypeptide(L)'
;MEVSTYYIATEVKFAYGGMMMVVEPEDWREKETRSAQQLSETLLELAKKVRLSTLRKHPRAAKKKVKKGYVPGKVARKHVATARVSKGP
;
A
#
# COMPACT_ATOMS: atom_id res chain seq x y z
N MET A 1 -12.38 -5.27 -2.59
CA MET A 1 -11.71 -3.96 -2.46
C MET A 1 -10.81 -3.78 -3.67
N GLU A 2 -11.21 -2.93 -4.62
CA GLU A 2 -10.53 -2.78 -5.92
C GLU A 2 -9.20 -2.01 -5.84
N VAL A 3 -9.04 -1.15 -4.82
CA VAL A 3 -7.87 -0.28 -4.64
C VAL A 3 -6.86 -0.91 -3.67
N SER A 4 -5.57 -0.70 -3.94
CA SER A 4 -4.46 -1.18 -3.13
C SER A 4 -4.01 -0.12 -2.11
N THR A 5 -4.16 -0.39 -0.82
CA THR A 5 -3.62 0.47 0.25
C THR A 5 -2.12 0.69 0.11
N TYR A 6 -1.38 -0.33 -0.36
CA TYR A 6 0.06 -0.22 -0.61
C TYR A 6 0.38 0.82 -1.70
N TYR A 7 -0.35 0.81 -2.82
CA TYR A 7 -0.11 1.79 -3.89
C TYR A 7 -0.56 3.20 -3.48
N ILE A 8 -1.64 3.34 -2.71
CA ILE A 8 -2.03 4.63 -2.12
C ILE A 8 -0.88 5.18 -1.26
N ALA A 9 -0.37 4.38 -0.31
CA ALA A 9 0.69 4.82 0.59
C ALA A 9 1.99 5.17 -0.17
N THR A 10 2.29 4.41 -1.24
CA THR A 10 3.45 4.65 -2.09
C THR A 10 3.32 5.97 -2.84
N GLU A 11 2.15 6.25 -3.42
CA GLU A 11 1.86 7.49 -4.14
C GLU A 11 1.99 8.71 -3.22
N VAL A 12 1.41 8.63 -2.01
CA VAL A 12 1.51 9.70 -1.01
C VAL A 12 2.98 9.94 -0.65
N LYS A 13 3.74 8.88 -0.36
CA LYS A 13 5.17 9.01 -0.03
C LYS A 13 5.97 9.65 -1.16
N PHE A 14 5.68 9.28 -2.41
CA PHE A 14 6.35 9.81 -3.58
C PHE A 14 6.04 11.30 -3.81
N ALA A 15 4.76 11.68 -3.73
CA ALA A 15 4.33 13.06 -3.98
C ALA A 15 4.68 14.01 -2.83
N TYR A 16 4.71 13.52 -1.58
CA TYR A 16 4.86 14.36 -0.38
C TYR A 16 6.12 15.22 -0.42
N GLY A 17 7.27 14.66 -0.79
CA GLY A 17 8.53 15.40 -0.82
C GLY A 17 8.51 16.56 -1.82
N GLY A 18 7.99 16.34 -3.03
CA GLY A 18 7.86 17.39 -4.03
C GLY A 18 6.84 18.46 -3.63
N MET A 19 5.73 18.04 -3.02
CA MET A 19 4.71 18.96 -2.53
C MET A 19 5.24 19.88 -1.43
N MET A 20 6.04 19.37 -0.49
CA MET A 20 6.68 20.18 0.55
C MET A 20 7.68 21.19 0.00
N MET A 21 8.24 20.95 -1.20
CA MET A 21 9.18 21.88 -1.85
C MET A 21 8.46 22.96 -2.66
N VAL A 22 7.31 22.63 -3.26
CA VAL A 22 6.61 23.51 -4.21
C VAL A 22 5.51 24.33 -3.55
N VAL A 23 4.92 23.86 -2.46
CA VAL A 23 3.81 24.56 -1.81
C VAL A 23 4.35 25.55 -0.78
N GLU A 24 4.04 26.83 -0.97
CA GLU A 24 4.46 27.88 -0.04
C GLU A 24 3.62 27.82 1.26
N PRO A 25 4.18 28.19 2.42
CA PRO A 25 3.43 28.19 3.68
C PRO A 25 2.19 29.10 3.67
N GLU A 26 2.21 30.17 2.88
CA GLU A 26 1.07 31.08 2.73
C GLU A 26 -0.16 30.41 2.10
N ASP A 27 0.05 29.45 1.18
CA ASP A 27 -1.03 28.68 0.55
C ASP A 27 -1.81 27.79 1.54
N TRP A 28 -1.22 27.54 2.73
CA TRP A 28 -1.83 26.75 3.79
C TRP A 28 -2.62 27.58 4.80
N ARG A 29 -2.26 28.85 5.03
CA ARG A 29 -2.84 29.66 6.12
C ARG A 29 -4.36 29.80 6.03
N GLU A 30 -4.89 30.01 4.82
CA GLU A 30 -6.34 30.11 4.59
C GLU A 30 -7.07 28.76 4.76
N LYS A 31 -6.35 27.64 4.66
CA LYS A 31 -6.90 26.29 4.77
C LYS A 31 -6.90 25.81 6.22
N GLU A 32 -6.00 26.29 7.06
CA GLU A 32 -5.96 25.99 8.49
C GLU A 32 -7.17 26.53 9.27
N THR A 33 -7.79 27.61 8.78
CA THR A 33 -8.95 28.23 9.43
C THR A 33 -10.28 27.53 9.11
N ARG A 34 -10.27 26.52 8.23
CA ARG A 34 -11.50 25.82 7.80
C ARG A 34 -12.04 24.92 8.90
N SER A 35 -13.37 24.84 8.99
CA SER A 35 -14.03 23.87 9.86
C SER A 35 -13.79 22.44 9.37
N ALA A 36 -13.95 21.45 10.24
CA ALA A 36 -13.84 20.04 9.88
C ALA A 36 -14.80 19.65 8.73
N GLN A 37 -15.98 20.28 8.67
CA GLN A 37 -16.95 20.06 7.60
C GLN A 37 -16.41 20.56 6.26
N GLN A 38 -15.94 21.81 6.19
CA GLN A 38 -15.36 22.39 4.98
C GLN A 38 -14.13 21.62 4.50
N LEU A 39 -13.31 21.14 5.44
CA LEU A 39 -12.17 20.28 5.12
C LEU A 39 -12.63 18.95 4.49
N SER A 40 -13.65 18.31 5.07
CA SER A 40 -14.17 17.04 4.55
C SER A 40 -14.77 17.18 3.15
N GLU A 41 -15.52 18.25 2.89
CA GLU A 41 -16.05 18.59 1.57
C GLU A 41 -14.92 18.76 0.56
N THR A 42 -13.88 19.52 0.93
CA THR A 42 -12.70 19.72 0.10
C THR A 42 -12.00 18.40 -0.23
N LEU A 43 -11.80 17.53 0.77
CA LEU A 43 -11.16 16.22 0.57
C LEU A 43 -11.99 15.31 -0.35
N LEU A 44 -13.31 15.36 -0.25
CA LEU A 44 -14.21 14.61 -1.13
C LEU A 44 -14.15 15.14 -2.57
N GLU A 45 -14.08 16.46 -2.76
CA GLU A 45 -13.90 17.05 -4.10
C GLU A 45 -12.56 16.65 -4.73
N LEU A 46 -11.48 16.63 -3.94
CA LEU A 46 -10.18 16.17 -4.40
C LEU A 46 -10.19 14.68 -4.72
N ALA A 47 -10.84 13.86 -3.88
CA ALA A 47 -10.96 12.42 -4.11
C ALA A 47 -11.66 12.10 -5.44
N LYS A 48 -12.65 12.90 -5.87
CA LYS A 48 -13.32 12.73 -7.17
C LYS A 48 -12.38 12.91 -8.37
N LYS A 49 -11.26 13.64 -8.21
CA LYS A 49 -10.27 13.89 -9.27
C LYS A 49 -9.22 12.77 -9.36
N VAL A 50 -9.21 11.83 -8.41
CA VAL A 50 -8.23 10.73 -8.38
C VAL A 50 -8.58 9.67 -9.43
N ARG A 51 -7.59 9.31 -10.26
CA ARG A 51 -7.71 8.20 -11.21
C ARG A 51 -7.54 6.86 -10.51
N LEU A 52 -8.60 6.34 -9.89
CA LEU A 52 -8.55 5.09 -9.10
C LEU A 52 -8.06 3.86 -9.88
N SER A 53 -8.15 3.87 -11.21
CA SER A 53 -7.67 2.79 -12.08
C SER A 53 -6.17 2.53 -11.94
N THR A 54 -5.36 3.57 -11.65
CA THR A 54 -3.90 3.44 -11.49
C THR A 54 -3.51 2.84 -10.15
N LEU A 55 -4.42 2.87 -9.17
CA LEU A 55 -4.19 2.41 -7.80
C LEU A 55 -4.78 1.02 -7.53
N ARG A 56 -5.28 0.36 -8.57
CA ARG A 56 -5.88 -0.97 -8.44
C ARG A 56 -4.84 -2.00 -8.02
N LYS A 57 -5.29 -2.99 -7.24
CA LYS A 57 -4.45 -4.16 -6.96
C LYS A 57 -4.11 -4.86 -8.26
N HIS A 58 -2.84 -5.19 -8.45
CA HIS A 58 -2.46 -6.03 -9.58
C HIS A 58 -3.17 -7.39 -9.43
N PRO A 59 -3.89 -7.88 -10.45
CA PRO A 59 -4.56 -9.17 -10.38
C PRO A 59 -3.50 -10.23 -10.15
N ARG A 60 -3.60 -10.93 -9.01
CA ARG A 60 -2.69 -12.03 -8.73
C ARG A 60 -3.05 -13.17 -9.67
N ALA A 61 -2.13 -13.53 -10.56
CA ALA A 61 -2.27 -14.74 -11.36
C ALA A 61 -2.50 -15.94 -10.43
N ALA A 62 -3.36 -16.86 -10.85
CA ALA A 62 -3.55 -18.11 -10.13
C ALA A 62 -2.17 -18.75 -9.87
N LYS A 63 -1.91 -19.13 -8.62
CA LYS A 63 -0.65 -19.78 -8.27
C LYS A 63 -0.49 -21.01 -9.17
N LYS A 64 0.63 -21.09 -9.90
CA LYS A 64 0.93 -22.25 -10.75
C LYS A 64 0.81 -23.51 -9.90
N LYS A 65 -0.07 -24.43 -10.29
CA LYS A 65 -0.17 -25.77 -9.70
C LYS A 65 1.03 -26.59 -10.17
N VAL A 66 2.16 -26.42 -9.49
CA VAL A 66 3.35 -27.23 -9.73
C VAL A 66 3.10 -28.60 -9.09
N LYS A 67 3.16 -29.68 -9.88
CA LYS A 67 3.19 -31.05 -9.35
C LYS A 67 4.46 -31.15 -8.49
N LYS A 68 4.30 -31.29 -7.18
CA LYS A 68 5.44 -31.54 -6.29
C LYS A 68 5.93 -32.94 -6.60
N GLY A 69 7.17 -33.05 -7.11
CA GLY A 69 7.82 -34.34 -7.29
C GLY A 69 8.08 -35.03 -5.95
N TYR A 70 8.39 -36.32 -6.00
CA TYR A 70 8.88 -37.05 -4.83
C TYR A 70 10.24 -36.49 -4.42
N VAL A 71 10.38 -36.17 -3.13
CA VAL A 71 11.66 -35.84 -2.51
C VAL A 71 11.93 -36.84 -1.38
N PRO A 72 13.16 -37.35 -1.23
CA PRO A 72 13.50 -38.23 -0.11
C PRO A 72 13.20 -37.57 1.24
N GLY A 73 12.68 -38.34 2.20
CA GLY A 73 12.23 -37.81 3.50
C GLY A 73 13.31 -37.07 4.29
N LYS A 74 14.61 -37.39 4.08
CA LYS A 74 15.74 -36.64 4.67
C LYS A 74 15.81 -35.20 4.13
N VAL A 75 15.52 -34.99 2.84
CA VAL A 75 15.55 -33.67 2.19
C VAL A 75 14.32 -32.85 2.59
N ALA A 76 13.14 -33.46 2.61
CA ALA A 76 11.91 -32.80 3.04
C ALA A 76 12.01 -32.28 4.49
N ARG A 77 12.62 -33.05 5.39
CA ARG A 77 12.78 -32.68 6.82
C ARG A 77 13.86 -31.62 7.08
N LYS A 78 14.73 -31.31 6.10
CA LYS A 78 15.69 -30.19 6.22
C LYS A 78 14.99 -28.83 6.11
N HIS A 79 13.83 -28.75 5.46
CA HIS A 79 13.02 -27.54 5.46
C HIS A 79 12.38 -27.36 6.84
N VAL A 80 12.95 -26.45 7.63
CA VAL A 80 12.37 -26.04 8.91
C VAL A 80 11.43 -24.88 8.64
N ALA A 81 10.17 -24.99 9.06
CA ALA A 81 9.26 -23.85 9.03
C ALA A 81 9.83 -22.72 9.90
N THR A 82 9.79 -21.47 9.43
CA THR A 82 10.34 -20.31 10.16
C THR A 82 9.83 -20.23 11.60
N ALA A 83 8.59 -20.65 11.85
CA ALA A 83 7.98 -20.75 13.19
C ALA A 83 8.70 -21.70 14.16
N ARG A 84 9.38 -22.74 13.65
CA ARG A 84 10.20 -23.67 14.45
C ARG A 84 11.57 -23.11 14.77
N VAL A 85 12.06 -22.15 13.99
CA VAL A 85 13.35 -21.48 14.23
C VAL A 85 13.16 -20.30 15.20
N SER A 86 12.00 -19.65 15.17
CA SER A 86 11.66 -18.51 16.05
C SER A 86 11.17 -18.91 17.44
N LYS A 87 10.91 -20.21 17.69
CA LYS A 87 10.87 -20.75 19.05
C LYS A 87 12.26 -21.33 19.31
N GLY A 88 13.15 -20.48 19.84
CA GLY A 88 14.41 -20.96 20.39
C GLY A 88 14.18 -22.01 21.50
N PRO A 89 15.22 -22.77 21.87
CA PRO A 89 15.15 -23.72 22.98
C PRO A 89 14.62 -23.08 24.27
#